data_AF-A0A7J4SW73-F1
#
_entry.id   AF-A0A7J4SW73-F1
#
_cell.length_a   1.000
_cell.length_b   1.000
_cell.length_c   1.000
_cell.angle_alpha   90.00
_cell.angle_beta   90.00
_cell.angle_gamma   90.00
#
_symmetry.space_group_name_H-M   'P 1'
#
loop_
_entity.id
_entity.type
_entity.pdbx_description
1 polymer ?
#
loop_
_entity_poly.entity_id
_entity_poly.type
_entity_poly.pdbx_seq_one_letter_code
_entity_poly.pdbx_strand_id
1 'polypeptide(L)'
;GGLLAMGLTVTFFLIFIIFEASFLPGRIERAWPGGVSGRVQDMQIQIQESINTYVVVKTGVGLGTAGIAGVVLFAFGIDLWFTWALLTFILNYVPYIGSLIATIPPLILGFVTLSPVAWFVLLILLVSNQQLWGSIIETKWAGRALDISPVLLLLTTAYSYWVWGILGMVLVVPFTVIFKIILENIEPTRPIAILLAERAPSIDEAWRDAMKDGRISSHESRSLEDLQRILGLSDREMAKTAAKHAIERSLKRNRMTQEQYTYIKDAALLYDDDSYFLQLNNIDIESGRLKKSNRVVLQSMYDLLDEEE
;
A
#
# COMPACT_ATOMS: atom_id res chain seq x y z
N GLY A 1 1.65 35.02 -14.50
CA GLY A 1 0.70 34.57 -15.53
C GLY A 1 0.54 33.05 -15.53
N GLY A 2 1.57 32.31 -15.94
CA GLY A 2 1.49 30.85 -16.18
C GLY A 2 1.12 29.98 -14.97
N LEU A 3 1.77 30.16 -13.81
CA LEU A 3 1.52 29.34 -12.62
C LEU A 3 0.08 29.44 -12.08
N LEU A 4 -0.49 30.65 -12.07
CA LEU A 4 -1.88 30.85 -11.62
C LEU A 4 -2.88 30.27 -12.61
N ALA A 5 -2.64 30.42 -13.92
CA ALA A 5 -3.47 29.79 -14.94
C ALA A 5 -3.41 28.26 -14.85
N MET A 6 -2.22 27.68 -14.70
CA MET A 6 -2.03 26.25 -14.48
C MET A 6 -2.73 25.76 -13.21
N GLY A 7 -2.58 26.47 -12.09
CA GLY A 7 -3.26 26.13 -10.84
C GLY A 7 -4.79 26.15 -10.98
N LEU A 8 -5.34 27.14 -11.70
CA LEU A 8 -6.77 27.22 -11.99
C LEU A 8 -7.22 26.05 -12.86
N THR A 9 -6.48 25.74 -13.93
CA THR A 9 -6.77 24.61 -14.81
C THR A 9 -6.74 23.28 -14.05
N VAL A 10 -5.71 23.04 -13.23
CA VAL A 10 -5.61 21.84 -12.39
C VAL A 10 -6.79 21.74 -11.42
N THR A 11 -7.14 22.83 -10.76
CA THR A 11 -8.28 22.87 -9.84
C THR A 11 -9.58 22.53 -10.56
N PHE A 12 -9.78 23.07 -11.77
CA PHE A 12 -10.95 22.77 -12.59
C PHE A 12 -10.99 21.29 -12.97
N PHE A 13 -9.90 20.72 -13.50
CA PHE A 13 -9.84 19.29 -13.81
C PHE A 13 -10.06 18.40 -12.58
N LEU A 14 -9.51 18.76 -11.43
CA LEU A 14 -9.73 18.04 -10.18
C LEU A 14 -11.20 18.02 -9.78
N ILE A 15 -11.91 19.15 -9.88
CA ILE A 15 -13.35 19.21 -9.58
C ILE A 15 -14.11 18.26 -10.52
N PHE A 16 -13.81 18.27 -11.82
CA PHE A 16 -14.45 17.36 -12.78
C PHE A 16 -14.13 15.90 -12.51
N ILE A 17 -12.87 15.57 -12.20
CA ILE A 17 -12.45 14.21 -11.88
C ILE A 17 -13.14 13.73 -10.60
N ILE A 18 -13.19 14.54 -9.54
CA ILE A 18 -13.87 14.17 -8.29
C ILE A 18 -15.37 13.97 -8.53
N PHE A 19 -15.98 14.86 -9.31
CA PHE A 19 -17.39 14.74 -9.67
C PHE A 19 -17.66 13.45 -10.44
N GLU A 20 -16.89 13.16 -11.48
CA GLU A 20 -17.01 11.94 -12.29
C GLU A 20 -16.70 10.67 -11.48
N ALA A 21 -15.71 10.74 -10.58
CA ALA A 21 -15.31 9.63 -9.73
C ALA A 21 -16.44 9.14 -8.82
N SER A 22 -17.34 10.03 -8.40
CA SER A 22 -18.52 9.62 -7.61
C SER A 22 -19.49 8.71 -8.38
N PHE A 23 -19.48 8.78 -9.72
CA PHE A 23 -20.33 7.97 -10.60
C PHE A 23 -19.65 6.70 -11.11
N LEU A 24 -18.31 6.65 -11.10
CA LEU A 24 -17.52 5.51 -11.59
C LEU A 24 -17.92 4.16 -10.97
N PRO A 25 -18.13 4.03 -9.64
CA PRO A 25 -18.48 2.75 -9.02
C PRO A 25 -19.74 2.12 -9.63
N GLY A 26 -20.80 2.92 -9.81
CA GLY A 26 -22.05 2.45 -10.39
C GLY A 26 -21.97 2.17 -11.89
N ARG A 27 -21.01 2.75 -12.61
CA ARG A 27 -20.71 2.41 -14.02
C ARG A 27 -19.93 1.11 -14.12
N ILE A 28 -18.96 0.90 -13.24
CA ILE A 28 -18.15 -0.34 -13.15
C ILE A 28 -19.05 -1.53 -12.80
N GLU A 29 -19.93 -1.37 -11.81
CA GLU A 29 -20.87 -2.44 -11.40
C GLU A 29 -21.79 -2.85 -12.56
N ARG A 30 -22.29 -1.89 -13.35
CA ARG A 30 -23.15 -2.17 -14.51
C ARG A 30 -22.39 -2.74 -15.71
N ALA A 31 -21.10 -2.44 -15.84
CA ALA A 31 -20.27 -3.00 -16.91
C ALA A 31 -19.96 -4.50 -16.71
N TRP A 32 -20.03 -5.00 -15.48
CA TRP A 32 -19.90 -6.42 -15.13
C TRP A 32 -21.11 -6.94 -14.32
N PRO A 33 -22.24 -7.26 -14.97
CA PRO A 33 -23.43 -7.76 -14.29
C PRO A 33 -23.18 -9.16 -13.68
N GLY A 34 -23.34 -9.31 -12.35
CA GLY A 34 -23.46 -10.63 -11.71
C GLY A 34 -22.47 -11.01 -10.60
N GLY A 35 -21.52 -10.16 -10.19
CA GLY A 35 -20.54 -10.57 -9.16
C GLY A 35 -19.74 -9.47 -8.44
N VAL A 36 -20.09 -8.19 -8.58
CA VAL A 36 -19.13 -7.10 -8.29
C VAL A 36 -19.51 -6.17 -7.14
N SER A 37 -20.67 -6.30 -6.48
CA SER A 37 -21.01 -5.38 -5.39
C SER A 37 -19.99 -5.42 -4.24
N GLY A 38 -19.49 -6.62 -3.89
CA GLY A 38 -18.40 -6.80 -2.92
C GLY A 38 -17.05 -6.28 -3.43
N ARG A 39 -16.67 -6.61 -4.67
CA ARG A 39 -15.39 -6.20 -5.26
C ARG A 39 -15.28 -4.68 -5.47
N VAL A 40 -16.33 -4.01 -5.92
CA VAL A 40 -16.35 -2.53 -6.05
C VAL A 40 -16.25 -1.87 -4.67
N GLN A 41 -16.98 -2.38 -3.67
CA GLN A 41 -16.90 -1.86 -2.32
C GLN A 41 -15.50 -2.03 -1.73
N ASP A 42 -14.88 -3.19 -1.92
CA ASP A 42 -13.54 -3.44 -1.44
C ASP A 42 -12.49 -2.60 -2.19
N MET A 43 -12.66 -2.37 -3.50
CA MET A 43 -11.82 -1.46 -4.28
C MET A 43 -11.91 -0.02 -3.74
N GLN A 44 -13.10 0.46 -3.41
CA GLN A 44 -13.28 1.79 -2.80
C GLN A 44 -12.57 1.90 -1.45
N ILE A 45 -12.69 0.88 -0.59
CA ILE A 45 -12.02 0.83 0.70
C ILE A 45 -10.50 0.88 0.51
N GLN A 46 -9.95 0.06 -0.40
CA GLN A 46 -8.51 0.06 -0.71
C GLN A 46 -8.02 1.41 -1.22
N ILE A 47 -8.79 2.06 -2.11
CA ILE A 47 -8.47 3.39 -2.61
C ILE A 47 -8.45 4.40 -1.46
N GLN A 48 -9.46 4.39 -0.60
CA GLN A 48 -9.57 5.31 0.54
C GLN A 48 -8.41 5.11 1.54
N GLU A 49 -8.11 3.87 1.90
CA GLU A 49 -7.00 3.52 2.80
C GLU A 49 -5.66 3.95 2.20
N SER A 50 -5.45 3.74 0.90
CA SER A 50 -4.19 4.10 0.23
C SER A 50 -4.00 5.61 0.12
N ILE A 51 -5.06 6.36 -0.19
CA ILE A 51 -5.03 7.84 -0.21
C ILE A 51 -4.79 8.37 1.21
N ASN A 52 -5.49 7.82 2.22
CA ASN A 52 -5.30 8.24 3.60
C ASN A 52 -3.86 8.00 4.04
N THR A 53 -3.33 6.80 3.78
CA THR A 53 -1.96 6.44 4.08
C THR A 53 -0.98 7.38 3.39
N TYR A 54 -1.16 7.66 2.10
CA TYR A 54 -0.34 8.63 1.37
C TYR A 54 -0.29 9.99 2.07
N VAL A 55 -1.45 10.56 2.39
CA VAL A 55 -1.54 11.88 3.02
C VAL A 55 -0.89 11.87 4.40
N VAL A 56 -1.19 10.87 5.24
CA VAL A 56 -0.63 10.76 6.59
C VAL A 56 0.90 10.64 6.53
N VAL A 57 1.41 9.74 5.68
CA VAL A 57 2.84 9.49 5.54
C VAL A 57 3.54 10.73 5.00
N LYS A 58 3.06 11.34 3.91
CA LYS A 58 3.70 12.54 3.34
C LYS A 58 3.68 13.72 4.30
N THR A 59 2.58 13.91 5.01
CA THR A 59 2.45 15.00 6.00
C THR A 59 3.40 14.75 7.17
N GLY A 60 3.41 13.55 7.74
CA GLY A 60 4.24 13.22 8.89
C GLY A 60 5.74 13.24 8.56
N VAL A 61 6.14 12.65 7.44
CA VAL A 61 7.52 12.69 6.94
C VAL A 61 7.93 14.13 6.64
N GLY A 62 7.05 14.90 6.00
CA GLY A 62 7.30 16.31 5.70
C GLY A 62 7.54 17.12 6.97
N LEU A 63 6.67 16.97 7.98
CA LEU A 63 6.80 17.67 9.26
C LEU A 63 8.09 17.29 9.99
N GLY A 64 8.43 15.99 10.02
CA GLY A 64 9.66 15.51 10.63
C GLY A 64 10.91 16.06 9.94
N THR A 65 10.96 15.95 8.61
CA THR A 65 12.07 16.45 7.79
C THR A 65 12.25 17.96 7.96
N ALA A 66 11.16 18.72 7.82
CA ALA A 66 11.16 20.17 7.93
C ALA A 66 11.48 20.66 9.35
N GLY A 67 10.94 19.99 10.37
CA GLY A 67 11.20 20.32 11.77
C GLY A 67 12.68 20.18 12.12
N ILE A 68 13.28 19.03 11.79
CA ILE A 68 14.70 18.80 12.05
C ILE A 68 15.57 19.73 11.20
N ALA A 69 15.25 19.90 9.91
CA ALA A 69 15.97 20.84 9.05
C ALA A 69 15.92 22.27 9.61
N GLY A 70 14.74 22.73 10.06
CA GLY A 70 14.57 24.04 10.67
C GLY A 70 15.40 24.23 11.93
N VAL A 71 15.43 23.23 12.82
CA VAL A 71 16.26 23.26 14.04
C VAL A 71 17.75 23.31 13.69
N VAL A 72 18.19 22.50 12.74
CA VAL A 72 19.59 22.51 12.26
C VAL A 72 19.93 23.89 11.69
N LEU A 73 19.12 24.43 10.78
CA LEU A 73 19.37 25.74 10.18
C LEU A 73 19.39 26.87 11.21
N PHE A 74 18.48 26.84 12.19
CA PHE A 74 18.45 27.79 13.29
C PHE A 74 19.71 27.71 14.15
N ALA A 75 20.15 26.51 14.52
CA ALA A 75 21.34 26.30 15.36
C ALA A 75 22.63 26.79 14.68
N PHE A 76 22.70 26.71 13.35
CA PHE A 76 23.83 27.21 12.57
C PHE A 76 23.69 28.70 12.21
N GLY A 77 22.64 29.39 12.66
CA GLY A 77 22.45 30.81 12.41
C GLY A 77 22.16 31.14 10.95
N ILE A 78 21.57 30.22 10.19
CA ILE A 78 21.18 30.48 8.80
C ILE A 78 19.94 31.39 8.78
N ASP A 79 20.05 32.50 8.06
CA ASP A 79 18.94 33.41 7.85
C ASP A 79 17.76 32.72 7.16
N LEU A 80 16.54 33.16 7.49
CA LEU A 80 15.30 32.62 6.96
C LEU A 80 15.15 31.09 7.20
N TRP A 81 15.76 30.54 8.25
CA TRP A 81 15.65 29.12 8.62
C TRP A 81 14.20 28.61 8.60
N PHE A 82 13.25 29.42 9.07
CA PHE A 82 11.83 29.07 9.10
C PHE A 82 11.23 28.97 7.69
N THR A 83 11.61 29.88 6.79
CA THR A 83 11.21 29.84 5.38
C THR A 83 11.73 28.57 4.71
N TRP A 84 12.98 28.20 4.94
CA TRP A 84 13.56 26.98 4.38
C TRP A 84 12.92 25.71 4.95
N ALA A 85 12.62 25.69 6.25
CA ALA A 85 11.85 24.60 6.86
C ALA A 85 10.45 24.48 6.24
N LEU A 86 9.74 25.60 6.08
CA LEU A 86 8.42 25.62 5.45
C LEU A 86 8.46 25.17 3.98
N LEU A 87 9.45 25.62 3.22
CA LEU A 87 9.66 25.17 1.84
C LEU A 87 9.98 23.68 1.78
N THR A 88 10.79 23.17 2.72
CA THR A 88 11.07 21.74 2.85
C THR A 88 9.78 20.95 3.07
N PHE A 89 8.89 21.43 3.97
CA PHE A 89 7.60 20.80 4.21
C PHE A 89 6.73 20.76 2.95
N ILE A 90 6.55 21.91 2.29
CA ILE A 90 5.69 22.03 1.10
C ILE A 90 6.24 21.20 -0.05
N LEU A 91 7.55 21.30 -0.32
CA LEU A 91 8.18 20.59 -1.43
C LEU A 91 8.31 19.09 -1.16
N ASN A 92 8.22 18.61 0.08
CA ASN A 92 8.27 17.17 0.38
C ASN A 92 7.15 16.36 -0.28
N TYR A 93 6.04 17.01 -0.65
CA TYR A 93 4.97 16.40 -1.44
C TYR A 93 5.37 16.10 -2.89
N VAL A 94 6.43 16.73 -3.42
CA VAL A 94 6.96 16.48 -4.76
C VAL A 94 7.92 15.30 -4.71
N PRO A 95 7.61 14.15 -5.34
CA PRO A 95 8.47 12.96 -5.29
C PRO A 95 9.86 13.22 -5.87
N TYR A 96 10.89 12.62 -5.24
CA TYR A 96 12.32 12.60 -5.61
C TYR A 96 13.05 13.95 -5.66
N ILE A 97 12.39 15.03 -6.07
CA ILE A 97 13.03 16.30 -6.43
C ILE A 97 12.79 17.37 -5.36
N GLY A 98 11.64 17.35 -4.68
CA GLY A 98 11.22 18.45 -3.83
C GLY A 98 12.14 18.73 -2.64
N SER A 99 12.55 17.68 -1.92
CA SER A 99 13.48 17.81 -0.80
C SER A 99 14.89 18.24 -1.22
N LEU A 100 15.34 17.87 -2.43
CA LEU A 100 16.60 18.36 -2.99
C LEU A 100 16.54 19.86 -3.27
N ILE A 101 15.48 20.32 -3.94
CA ILE A 101 15.30 21.76 -4.25
C ILE A 101 15.19 22.59 -2.96
N ALA A 102 14.54 22.07 -1.92
CA ALA A 102 14.41 22.77 -0.65
C ALA A 102 15.75 22.92 0.11
N THR A 103 16.67 21.96 -0.04
CA THR A 103 17.91 21.89 0.73
C THR A 103 19.07 22.65 0.09
N ILE A 104 19.08 22.81 -1.24
CA ILE A 104 20.18 23.48 -1.96
C ILE A 104 20.36 24.96 -1.53
N PRO A 105 19.33 25.81 -1.51
CA PRO A 105 19.52 27.22 -1.14
C PRO A 105 20.11 27.46 0.25
N PRO A 106 19.64 26.82 1.35
CA PRO A 106 20.24 27.03 2.66
C PRO A 106 21.68 26.49 2.74
N LEU A 107 22.04 25.45 1.98
CA LEU A 107 23.43 25.00 1.87
C LEU A 107 24.32 26.03 1.17
N ILE A 108 23.84 26.69 0.13
CA ILE A 108 24.56 27.79 -0.54
C ILE A 108 24.74 28.96 0.42
N LEU A 109 23.69 29.33 1.16
CA LEU A 109 23.79 30.39 2.18
C LEU A 109 24.84 30.03 3.24
N GLY A 110 24.76 28.81 3.79
CA GLY A 110 25.74 28.33 4.76
C GLY A 110 27.16 28.30 4.22
N PHE A 111 27.36 28.04 2.92
CA PHE A 111 28.69 28.02 2.32
C PHE A 111 29.35 29.40 2.34
N VAL A 112 28.54 30.45 2.23
CA VAL A 112 29.01 31.84 2.23
C VAL A 112 29.15 32.39 3.65
N THR A 113 28.31 31.95 4.60
CA THR A 113 28.25 32.53 5.95
C THR A 113 29.04 31.77 7.02
N LEU A 114 29.31 30.49 6.83
CA LEU A 114 29.94 29.62 7.83
C LEU A 114 31.41 29.34 7.54
N SER A 115 32.13 28.87 8.57
CA SER A 115 33.46 28.30 8.37
C SER A 115 33.38 26.99 7.58
N PRO A 116 34.44 26.58 6.85
CA PRO A 116 34.41 25.36 6.02
C PRO A 116 34.02 24.10 6.80
N VAL A 117 34.48 23.98 8.06
CA VAL A 117 34.14 22.86 8.94
C VAL A 117 32.66 22.89 9.33
N ALA A 118 32.15 24.05 9.76
CA ALA A 118 30.74 24.19 10.13
C ALA A 118 29.81 23.93 8.94
N TRP A 119 30.17 24.40 7.75
CA TRP A 119 29.42 24.11 6.53
C TRP A 119 29.38 22.63 6.19
N PHE A 120 30.51 21.92 6.32
CA PHE A 120 30.56 20.49 6.04
C PHE A 120 29.71 19.68 7.03
N VAL A 121 29.69 20.09 8.31
CA VAL A 121 28.79 19.50 9.32
C VAL A 121 27.33 19.78 8.97
N LEU A 122 26.98 21.02 8.59
CA LEU A 122 25.63 21.38 8.13
C LEU A 122 25.18 20.50 6.95
N LEU A 123 26.05 20.33 5.95
CA LEU A 123 25.81 19.47 4.79
C LEU A 123 25.49 18.03 5.20
N ILE A 124 26.32 17.44 6.07
CA ILE A 124 26.10 16.07 6.55
C ILE A 124 24.77 15.97 7.29
N LEU A 125 24.44 16.92 8.18
CA LEU A 125 23.21 16.89 8.95
C LEU A 125 21.97 16.99 8.06
N LEU A 126 21.95 17.90 7.09
CA LEU A 126 20.80 18.07 6.19
C LEU A 126 20.62 16.87 5.26
N VAL A 127 21.70 16.35 4.66
CA VAL A 127 21.64 15.18 3.79
C VAL A 127 21.24 13.93 4.59
N SER A 128 21.80 13.74 5.78
CA SER A 128 21.44 12.61 6.65
C SER A 128 19.98 12.68 7.08
N ASN A 129 19.48 13.87 7.42
CA ASN A 129 18.06 14.08 7.73
C ASN A 129 17.17 13.73 6.53
N GLN A 130 17.54 14.15 5.32
CA GLN A 130 16.81 13.82 4.10
C GLN A 130 16.79 12.32 3.82
N GLN A 131 17.93 11.63 3.94
CA GLN A 131 17.98 10.18 3.73
C GLN A 131 17.21 9.40 4.79
N LEU A 132 17.30 9.82 6.06
CA LEU A 132 16.56 9.19 7.14
C LEU A 132 15.06 9.31 6.92
N TRP A 133 14.55 10.52 6.68
CA TRP A 133 13.11 10.73 6.53
C TRP A 133 12.58 10.29 5.18
N GLY A 134 13.21 10.71 4.08
CA GLY A 134 12.71 10.49 2.73
C GLY A 134 12.99 9.11 2.14
N SER A 135 14.00 8.38 2.64
CA SER A 135 14.29 7.01 2.16
C SER A 135 13.93 5.94 3.17
N ILE A 136 14.22 6.11 4.45
CA ILE A 136 14.05 5.04 5.45
C ILE A 136 12.68 5.13 6.13
N ILE A 137 12.34 6.29 6.69
CA ILE A 137 11.08 6.45 7.44
C ILE A 137 9.90 6.46 6.46
N GLU A 138 9.99 7.19 5.35
CA GLU A 138 8.91 7.27 4.37
C GLU A 138 8.56 5.89 3.80
N THR A 139 9.54 5.08 3.40
CA THR A 139 9.29 3.73 2.86
C THR A 139 8.72 2.80 3.92
N LYS A 140 9.26 2.81 5.14
CA LYS A 140 8.74 1.99 6.24
C LYS A 140 7.32 2.38 6.65
N TRP A 141 6.99 3.67 6.62
CA TRP A 141 5.69 4.17 7.04
C TRP A 141 4.64 4.05 5.93
N ALA A 142 5.00 4.32 4.67
CA ALA A 142 4.16 3.99 3.53
C ALA A 142 3.86 2.49 3.45
N GLY A 143 4.84 1.66 3.85
CA GLY A 143 4.73 0.21 3.88
C GLY A 143 4.35 -0.32 2.50
N ARG A 144 3.29 -1.14 2.46
CA ARG A 144 2.78 -1.76 1.23
C ARG A 144 1.66 -0.94 0.56
N ALA A 145 1.19 0.15 1.18
CA ALA A 145 0.01 0.88 0.72
C ALA A 145 0.22 1.61 -0.62
N LEU A 146 1.48 1.91 -0.96
CA LEU A 146 1.84 2.60 -2.21
C LEU A 146 2.51 1.69 -3.23
N ASP A 147 2.54 0.36 -3.01
CA ASP A 147 3.27 -0.66 -3.77
C ASP A 147 3.28 -0.44 -5.29
N ILE A 148 4.22 0.38 -5.75
CA ILE A 148 4.36 0.85 -7.12
C ILE A 148 5.85 0.87 -7.43
N SER A 149 6.20 0.33 -8.60
CA SER A 149 7.55 0.38 -9.12
C SER A 149 8.14 1.81 -9.09
N PRO A 150 9.33 2.02 -8.49
CA PRO A 150 9.98 3.32 -8.47
C PRO A 150 10.20 3.92 -9.88
N VAL A 151 10.45 3.06 -10.87
CA VAL A 151 10.61 3.46 -12.28
C VAL A 151 9.30 3.98 -12.84
N LEU A 152 8.18 3.29 -12.57
CA LEU A 152 6.86 3.77 -12.98
C LEU A 152 6.59 5.12 -12.33
N LEU A 153 6.84 5.26 -11.03
CA LEU A 153 6.64 6.50 -10.29
C LEU A 153 7.47 7.63 -10.90
N LEU A 154 8.73 7.39 -11.27
CA LEU A 154 9.58 8.38 -11.93
C LEU A 154 9.01 8.82 -13.29
N LEU A 155 8.60 7.86 -14.12
CA LEU A 155 8.05 8.13 -15.46
C LEU A 155 6.72 8.88 -15.37
N THR A 156 5.80 8.45 -14.51
CA THR A 156 4.51 9.12 -14.34
C THR A 156 4.69 10.50 -13.74
N THR A 157 5.63 10.68 -12.80
CA THR A 157 5.97 11.99 -12.23
C THR A 157 6.54 12.95 -13.28
N ALA A 158 7.45 12.48 -14.13
CA ALA A 158 7.98 13.30 -15.22
C ALA A 158 6.88 13.70 -16.22
N TYR A 159 6.00 12.74 -16.56
CA TYR A 159 4.86 13.00 -17.43
C TYR A 159 3.86 13.99 -16.81
N SER A 160 3.51 13.85 -15.53
CA SER A 160 2.57 14.74 -14.86
C SER A 160 3.13 16.14 -14.67
N TYR A 161 4.45 16.28 -14.48
CA TYR A 161 5.12 17.58 -14.52
C TYR A 161 4.95 18.26 -15.88
N TRP A 162 5.13 17.53 -16.97
CA TRP A 162 4.95 18.07 -18.33
C TRP A 162 3.51 18.54 -18.58
N VAL A 163 2.51 17.81 -18.06
CA VAL A 163 1.08 18.11 -18.28
C VAL A 163 0.56 19.22 -17.35
N TRP A 164 0.87 19.17 -16.05
CA TRP A 164 0.28 20.01 -15.01
C TRP A 164 1.31 20.68 -14.06
N GLY A 165 2.60 20.56 -14.35
CA GLY A 165 3.68 21.12 -13.53
C GLY A 165 3.80 20.46 -12.16
N ILE A 166 4.23 21.25 -11.17
CA ILE A 166 4.50 20.77 -9.79
C ILE A 166 3.25 20.16 -9.16
N LEU A 167 2.06 20.74 -9.41
CA LEU A 167 0.80 20.20 -8.88
C LEU A 167 0.52 18.79 -9.44
N GLY A 168 0.84 18.56 -10.72
CA GLY A 168 0.75 17.24 -11.33
C GLY A 168 1.65 16.21 -10.64
N MET A 169 2.87 16.59 -10.27
CA MET A 169 3.81 15.71 -9.56
C MET A 169 3.29 15.29 -8.18
N VAL A 170 2.63 16.20 -7.45
CA VAL A 170 2.05 15.89 -6.13
C VAL A 170 0.89 14.90 -6.23
N LEU A 171 0.08 15.03 -7.29
CA LEU A 171 -1.15 14.25 -7.47
C LEU A 171 -0.91 12.90 -8.17
N VAL A 172 0.22 12.74 -8.87
CA VAL A 172 0.44 11.54 -9.69
C VAL A 172 0.52 10.27 -8.86
N VAL A 173 1.03 10.35 -7.63
CA VAL A 173 1.18 9.19 -6.75
C VAL A 173 -0.18 8.58 -6.41
N PRO A 174 -1.15 9.32 -5.81
CA PRO A 174 -2.46 8.75 -5.53
C PRO A 174 -3.20 8.32 -6.81
N PHE A 175 -3.06 9.04 -7.93
CA PHE A 175 -3.67 8.60 -9.20
C PHE A 175 -3.10 7.28 -9.70
N THR A 176 -1.79 7.08 -9.60
CA THR A 176 -1.13 5.83 -10.01
C THR A 176 -1.58 4.68 -9.11
N VAL A 177 -1.70 4.91 -7.80
CA VAL A 177 -2.19 3.91 -6.85
C VAL A 177 -3.63 3.51 -7.16
N ILE A 178 -4.52 4.50 -7.34
CA ILE A 178 -5.93 4.25 -7.71
C ILE A 178 -6.00 3.43 -9.00
N PHE A 179 -5.23 3.81 -10.02
CA PHE A 179 -5.20 3.10 -11.28
C PHE A 179 -4.74 1.66 -11.12
N LYS A 180 -3.66 1.41 -10.35
CA LYS A 180 -3.19 0.06 -10.03
C LYS A 180 -4.27 -0.76 -9.32
N ILE A 181 -4.92 -0.20 -8.29
CA ILE A 181 -5.98 -0.88 -7.51
C ILE A 181 -7.15 -1.28 -8.41
N ILE A 182 -7.54 -0.42 -9.36
CA ILE A 182 -8.60 -0.75 -10.33
C ILE A 182 -8.19 -1.95 -11.18
N LEU A 183 -6.97 -1.95 -11.72
CA LEU A 183 -6.46 -3.06 -12.54
C LEU A 183 -6.34 -4.37 -11.75
N GLU A 184 -6.01 -4.30 -10.48
CA GLU A 184 -5.82 -5.44 -9.57
C GLU A 184 -7.15 -6.14 -9.23
N ASN A 185 -8.23 -5.37 -9.08
CA ASN A 185 -9.57 -5.88 -8.77
C ASN A 185 -10.32 -6.39 -10.02
N ILE A 186 -9.74 -6.29 -11.22
CA ILE A 186 -10.29 -6.79 -12.48
C ILE A 186 -9.42 -7.96 -12.97
N GLU A 187 -9.98 -9.17 -12.98
CA GLU A 187 -9.23 -10.43 -13.25
C GLU A 187 -8.36 -10.37 -14.53
N PRO A 188 -8.87 -9.95 -15.72
CA PRO A 188 -8.05 -9.89 -16.93
C PRO A 188 -6.88 -8.90 -16.88
N THR A 189 -6.93 -7.88 -16.02
CA THR A 189 -5.90 -6.83 -15.94
C THR A 189 -4.96 -6.99 -14.75
N ARG A 190 -5.20 -7.96 -13.85
CA ARG A 190 -4.35 -8.22 -12.69
C ARG A 190 -2.87 -8.44 -13.04
N PRO A 191 -2.50 -9.14 -14.13
CA PRO A 191 -1.08 -9.28 -14.51
C PRO A 191 -0.39 -7.93 -14.76
N ILE A 192 -1.11 -6.95 -15.31
CA ILE A 192 -0.57 -5.60 -15.51
C ILE A 192 -0.35 -4.94 -14.15
N ALA A 193 -1.30 -5.05 -13.22
CA ALA A 193 -1.14 -4.50 -11.87
C ALA A 193 0.09 -5.05 -11.14
N ILE A 194 0.38 -6.35 -11.30
CA ILE A 194 1.57 -7.00 -10.75
C ILE A 194 2.86 -6.44 -11.37
N LEU A 195 2.88 -6.19 -12.69
CA LEU A 195 4.04 -5.57 -13.35
C LEU A 195 4.26 -4.10 -12.93
N LEU A 196 3.22 -3.42 -12.47
CA LEU A 196 3.31 -2.05 -11.94
C LEU A 196 3.71 -2.01 -10.47
N ALA A 197 3.64 -3.15 -9.76
CA ALA A 197 4.01 -3.26 -8.35
C ALA A 197 5.53 -3.12 -8.13
N GLU A 198 5.94 -2.78 -6.91
CA GLU A 198 7.36 -2.74 -6.55
C GLU A 198 7.94 -4.15 -6.40
N ARG A 199 7.13 -5.10 -5.91
CA ARG A 199 7.49 -6.50 -5.75
C ARG A 199 6.39 -7.42 -6.25
N ALA A 200 6.77 -8.64 -6.63
CA ALA A 200 5.81 -9.70 -6.89
C ALA A 200 5.04 -10.02 -5.60
N PRO A 201 3.73 -10.35 -5.69
CA PRO A 201 2.95 -10.75 -4.54
C PRO A 201 3.55 -12.02 -3.91
N SER A 202 3.68 -11.99 -2.59
CA SER A 202 4.01 -13.18 -1.79
C SER A 202 2.87 -14.20 -1.85
N ILE A 203 3.15 -15.45 -1.50
CA ILE A 203 2.11 -16.50 -1.48
C ILE A 203 0.99 -16.16 -0.51
N ASP A 204 1.32 -15.61 0.67
CA ASP A 204 0.34 -15.15 1.66
C ASP A 204 -0.56 -14.04 1.12
N GLU A 205 0.03 -13.06 0.41
CA GLU A 205 -0.74 -12.00 -0.26
C GLU A 205 -1.68 -12.59 -1.32
N ALA A 206 -1.17 -13.51 -2.15
CA ALA A 206 -1.97 -14.15 -3.19
C ALA A 206 -3.17 -14.92 -2.62
N TRP A 207 -3.00 -15.65 -1.52
CA TRP A 207 -4.10 -16.35 -0.84
C TRP A 207 -5.07 -15.41 -0.17
N ARG A 208 -4.58 -14.39 0.52
CA ARG A 208 -5.43 -13.36 1.13
C ARG A 208 -6.33 -12.70 0.08
N ASP A 209 -5.77 -12.38 -1.08
CA ASP A 209 -6.49 -11.70 -2.15
C ASP A 209 -7.49 -12.65 -2.85
N ALA A 210 -7.10 -13.91 -3.10
CA ALA A 210 -8.00 -14.93 -3.64
C ALA A 210 -9.18 -15.25 -2.70
N MET A 211 -8.97 -15.24 -1.38
CA MET A 211 -10.01 -15.51 -0.39
C MET A 211 -10.87 -14.30 -0.02
N LYS A 212 -10.58 -13.12 -0.57
CA LYS A 212 -11.24 -11.85 -0.23
C LYS A 212 -12.76 -11.93 -0.40
N ASP A 213 -13.20 -12.54 -1.49
CA ASP A 213 -14.60 -12.72 -1.86
C ASP A 213 -15.24 -13.97 -1.24
N GLY A 214 -14.46 -14.78 -0.53
CA GLY A 214 -14.91 -16.03 0.12
C GLY A 214 -15.17 -17.20 -0.85
N ARG A 215 -14.86 -17.01 -2.13
CA ARG A 215 -14.85 -18.03 -3.18
C ARG A 215 -13.62 -17.83 -4.05
N ILE A 216 -12.92 -18.92 -4.38
CA ILE A 216 -11.74 -18.85 -5.24
C ILE A 216 -12.15 -19.17 -6.69
N SER A 217 -11.89 -18.24 -7.61
CA SER A 217 -12.16 -18.48 -9.03
C SER A 217 -11.21 -19.52 -9.63
N SER A 218 -11.61 -20.14 -10.73
CA SER A 218 -10.73 -21.06 -11.47
C SER A 218 -9.43 -20.41 -11.97
N HIS A 219 -9.40 -19.09 -12.11
CA HIS A 219 -8.20 -18.34 -12.49
C HIS A 219 -7.28 -18.12 -11.28
N GLU A 220 -7.84 -17.77 -10.12
CA GLU A 220 -7.09 -17.64 -8.87
C GLU A 220 -6.48 -18.97 -8.43
N SER A 221 -7.24 -20.07 -8.48
CA SER A 221 -6.71 -21.40 -8.17
C SER A 221 -5.48 -21.75 -9.01
N ARG A 222 -5.56 -21.53 -10.34
CA ARG A 222 -4.42 -21.74 -11.24
C ARG A 222 -3.24 -20.83 -10.92
N SER A 223 -3.50 -19.56 -10.61
CA SER A 223 -2.46 -18.62 -10.25
C SER A 223 -1.72 -19.01 -8.96
N LEU A 224 -2.45 -19.56 -7.97
CA LEU A 224 -1.88 -20.05 -6.72
C LEU A 224 -1.04 -21.31 -6.94
N GLU A 225 -1.51 -22.25 -7.76
CA GLU A 225 -0.74 -23.43 -8.16
C GLU A 225 0.55 -23.07 -8.91
N ASP A 226 0.48 -22.10 -9.83
CA ASP A 226 1.65 -21.61 -10.56
C ASP A 226 2.64 -20.92 -9.61
N LEU A 227 2.16 -20.10 -8.67
CA LEU A 227 3.00 -19.48 -7.63
C LEU A 227 3.65 -20.51 -6.73
N GLN A 228 2.91 -21.53 -6.29
CA GLN A 228 3.45 -22.64 -5.50
C GLN A 228 4.63 -23.29 -6.23
N ARG A 229 4.47 -23.58 -7.53
CA ARG A 229 5.53 -24.16 -8.37
C ARG A 229 6.73 -23.24 -8.54
N ILE A 230 6.50 -21.95 -8.81
CA ILE A 230 7.58 -20.96 -9.01
C ILE A 230 8.38 -20.76 -7.73
N LEU A 231 7.70 -20.72 -6.58
CA LEU A 231 8.33 -20.52 -5.26
C LEU A 231 8.94 -21.81 -4.70
N GLY A 232 8.67 -22.97 -5.31
CA GLY A 232 9.17 -24.26 -4.85
C GLY A 232 8.56 -24.72 -3.52
N LEU A 233 7.34 -24.27 -3.21
CA LEU A 233 6.65 -24.58 -1.97
C LEU A 233 6.11 -26.01 -1.97
N SER A 234 6.31 -26.72 -0.87
CA SER A 234 5.72 -28.03 -0.64
C SER A 234 4.20 -27.94 -0.47
N ASP A 235 3.49 -29.04 -0.73
CA ASP A 235 2.04 -29.11 -0.51
C ASP A 235 1.67 -28.84 0.97
N ARG A 236 2.57 -29.19 1.89
CA ARG A 236 2.43 -28.94 3.33
C ARG A 236 2.52 -27.47 3.69
N GLU A 237 3.48 -26.74 3.12
CA GLU A 237 3.54 -25.28 3.23
C GLU A 237 2.33 -24.64 2.56
N MET A 238 1.89 -25.19 1.43
CA MET A 238 0.77 -24.61 0.69
C MET A 238 -0.55 -24.72 1.46
N ALA A 239 -0.83 -25.91 2.00
CA ALA A 239 -2.01 -26.15 2.82
C ALA A 239 -1.99 -25.29 4.09
N LYS A 240 -0.82 -25.10 4.71
CA LYS A 240 -0.65 -24.23 5.89
C LYS A 240 -1.09 -22.80 5.59
N THR A 241 -0.55 -22.18 4.55
CA THR A 241 -0.91 -20.81 4.15
C THR A 241 -2.39 -20.69 3.79
N ALA A 242 -2.93 -21.64 3.03
CA ALA A 242 -4.35 -21.67 2.68
C ALA A 242 -5.25 -21.75 3.94
N ALA A 243 -4.92 -22.62 4.89
CA ALA A 243 -5.66 -22.77 6.13
C ALA A 243 -5.59 -21.53 7.02
N LYS A 244 -4.41 -20.91 7.19
CA LYS A 244 -4.26 -19.67 7.98
C LYS A 244 -5.20 -18.58 7.46
N HIS A 245 -5.20 -18.33 6.15
CA HIS A 245 -6.08 -17.30 5.56
C HIS A 245 -7.56 -17.70 5.58
N ALA A 246 -7.90 -18.98 5.41
CA ALA A 246 -9.26 -19.46 5.55
C ALA A 246 -9.80 -19.23 6.97
N ILE A 247 -8.99 -19.54 8.00
CA ILE A 247 -9.32 -19.31 9.40
C ILE A 247 -9.51 -17.83 9.68
N GLU A 248 -8.52 -17.00 9.32
CA GLU A 248 -8.53 -15.55 9.56
C GLU A 248 -9.79 -14.90 8.95
N ARG A 249 -10.08 -15.23 7.69
CA ARG A 249 -11.26 -14.74 6.98
C ARG A 249 -12.55 -15.16 7.67
N SER A 250 -12.62 -16.42 8.11
CA SER A 250 -13.80 -16.99 8.75
C SER A 250 -14.08 -16.33 10.11
N LEU A 251 -13.03 -16.12 10.91
CA LEU A 251 -13.09 -15.41 12.19
C LEU A 251 -13.53 -13.95 12.02
N LYS A 252 -12.99 -13.25 11.01
CA LYS A 252 -13.31 -11.84 10.71
C LYS A 252 -14.77 -11.64 10.27
N ARG A 253 -15.33 -12.55 9.48
CA ARG A 253 -16.74 -12.47 9.02
C ARG A 253 -17.74 -13.22 9.91
N ASN A 254 -17.25 -13.92 10.94
CA ASN A 254 -18.05 -14.80 11.79
C ASN A 254 -18.86 -15.85 10.99
N ARG A 255 -18.31 -16.27 9.84
CA ARG A 255 -18.96 -17.14 8.86
C ARG A 255 -17.89 -17.94 8.12
N MET A 256 -18.14 -19.21 7.83
CA MET A 256 -17.23 -20.09 7.11
C MET A 256 -17.92 -20.68 5.88
N THR A 257 -17.21 -20.73 4.75
CA THR A 257 -17.68 -21.37 3.51
C THR A 257 -17.17 -22.81 3.42
N GLN A 258 -17.79 -23.61 2.54
CA GLN A 258 -17.38 -25.00 2.32
C GLN A 258 -15.95 -25.11 1.78
N GLU A 259 -15.55 -24.19 0.89
CA GLU A 259 -14.17 -24.10 0.38
C GLU A 259 -13.18 -23.82 1.52
N GLN A 260 -13.47 -22.84 2.38
CA GLN A 260 -12.63 -22.52 3.53
C GLN A 260 -12.47 -23.71 4.49
N TYR A 261 -13.57 -24.42 4.77
CA TYR A 261 -13.51 -25.63 5.59
C TYR A 261 -12.61 -26.70 4.97
N THR A 262 -12.65 -26.86 3.64
CA THR A 262 -11.84 -27.85 2.93
C THR A 262 -10.36 -27.53 3.07
N TYR A 263 -9.94 -26.27 2.86
CA TYR A 263 -8.54 -25.87 3.07
C TYR A 263 -8.05 -26.10 4.50
N ILE A 264 -8.88 -25.81 5.50
CA ILE A 264 -8.54 -26.03 6.90
C ILE A 264 -8.39 -27.52 7.21
N LYS A 265 -9.28 -28.35 6.65
CA LYS A 265 -9.25 -29.80 6.80
C LYS A 265 -8.03 -30.42 6.13
N ASP A 266 -7.67 -29.96 4.93
CA ASP A 266 -6.52 -30.45 4.17
C ASP A 266 -5.21 -30.16 4.91
N ALA A 267 -5.09 -28.97 5.53
CA ALA A 267 -3.97 -28.66 6.40
C ALA A 267 -3.95 -29.57 7.64
N ALA A 268 -5.07 -29.76 8.34
CA ALA A 268 -5.12 -30.63 9.52
C ALA A 268 -4.65 -32.07 9.21
N LEU A 269 -4.97 -32.60 8.02
CA LEU A 269 -4.51 -33.92 7.56
C LEU A 269 -3.00 -33.99 7.31
N LEU A 270 -2.38 -32.90 6.86
CA LEU A 270 -0.96 -32.85 6.52
C LEU A 270 -0.04 -32.63 7.74
N TYR A 271 -0.59 -32.13 8.85
CA TYR A 271 0.13 -31.89 10.10
C TYR A 271 -0.11 -32.99 11.16
N ASP A 272 -0.85 -34.06 10.81
CA ASP A 272 -1.04 -35.30 11.60
C ASP A 272 -1.54 -35.06 13.04
N ASP A 273 -2.42 -34.07 13.23
CA ASP A 273 -3.01 -33.76 14.54
C ASP A 273 -4.47 -34.24 14.62
N ASP A 274 -4.62 -35.51 15.02
CA ASP A 274 -5.90 -36.19 15.23
C ASP A 274 -6.85 -35.43 16.17
N SER A 275 -6.31 -34.62 17.09
CA SER A 275 -7.11 -33.90 18.09
C SER A 275 -7.94 -32.77 17.47
N TYR A 276 -7.45 -32.12 16.40
CA TYR A 276 -8.15 -31.04 15.70
C TYR A 276 -9.07 -31.55 14.61
N PHE A 277 -8.69 -32.60 13.90
CA PHE A 277 -9.54 -33.24 12.89
C PHE A 277 -10.89 -33.67 13.48
N LEU A 278 -10.87 -34.19 14.71
CA LEU A 278 -12.08 -34.55 15.46
C LEU A 278 -12.92 -33.34 15.88
N GLN A 279 -12.29 -32.22 16.22
CA GLN A 279 -12.99 -30.97 16.59
C GLN A 279 -13.59 -30.26 15.37
N LEU A 280 -12.92 -30.33 14.21
CA LEU A 280 -13.39 -29.81 12.93
C LEU A 280 -14.64 -30.52 12.42
N ASN A 281 -14.72 -31.84 12.57
CA ASN A 281 -15.89 -32.63 12.14
C ASN A 281 -17.20 -32.26 12.89
N ASN A 282 -17.10 -31.59 14.04
CA ASN A 282 -18.25 -31.11 14.80
C ASN A 282 -18.68 -29.68 14.44
N ILE A 283 -17.99 -29.02 13.50
CA ILE A 283 -18.37 -27.70 13.02
C ILE A 283 -19.54 -27.83 12.05
N ASP A 284 -20.69 -27.29 12.46
CA ASP A 284 -21.88 -27.18 11.63
C ASP A 284 -21.67 -26.12 10.52
N ILE A 285 -21.42 -26.59 9.30
CA ILE A 285 -21.19 -25.76 8.10
C ILE A 285 -22.49 -25.36 7.41
N GLU A 286 -23.60 -26.09 7.62
CA GLU A 286 -24.88 -25.84 6.95
C GLU A 286 -25.47 -24.49 7.32
N SER A 287 -25.30 -24.05 8.58
CA SER A 287 -25.71 -22.73 9.02
C SER A 287 -24.83 -21.59 8.47
N GLY A 288 -23.62 -21.92 7.99
CA GLY A 288 -22.55 -21.01 7.61
C GLY A 288 -21.97 -20.14 8.74
N ARG A 289 -22.72 -19.87 9.81
CA ARG A 289 -22.28 -19.01 10.93
C ARG A 289 -21.43 -19.78 11.93
N LEU A 290 -20.34 -19.15 12.38
CA LEU A 290 -19.48 -19.74 13.40
C LEU A 290 -20.09 -19.60 14.81
N LYS A 291 -20.21 -20.72 15.52
CA LYS A 291 -20.52 -20.75 16.96
C LYS A 291 -19.29 -20.31 17.77
N LYS A 292 -19.51 -19.85 19.01
CA LYS A 292 -18.41 -19.41 19.90
C LYS A 292 -17.38 -20.52 20.14
N SER A 293 -17.83 -21.77 20.28
CA SER A 293 -16.96 -22.95 20.38
C SER A 293 -16.04 -23.10 19.17
N ASN A 294 -16.59 -22.98 17.96
CA ASN A 294 -15.87 -23.16 16.70
C ASN A 294 -14.80 -22.08 16.53
N ARG A 295 -15.06 -20.85 16.99
CA ARG A 295 -14.08 -19.76 16.94
C ARG A 295 -12.86 -20.03 17.82
N VAL A 296 -13.05 -20.65 19.00
CA VAL A 296 -11.95 -20.99 19.88
C VAL A 296 -11.05 -22.04 19.22
N VAL A 297 -11.66 -23.09 18.65
CA VAL A 297 -10.93 -24.13 17.92
C VAL A 297 -10.12 -23.54 16.76
N LEU A 298 -10.76 -22.71 15.93
CA LEU A 298 -10.12 -22.05 14.80
C LEU A 298 -8.96 -21.14 15.23
N GLN A 299 -9.12 -20.38 16.32
CA GLN A 299 -8.05 -19.54 16.84
C GLN A 299 -6.85 -20.38 17.33
N SER A 300 -7.10 -21.45 18.10
CA SER A 300 -6.03 -22.36 18.53
C SER A 300 -5.27 -22.98 17.35
N MET A 301 -5.98 -23.34 16.28
CA MET A 301 -5.35 -23.85 15.06
C MET A 301 -4.52 -22.78 14.35
N TYR A 302 -5.03 -21.54 14.27
CA TYR A 302 -4.29 -20.44 13.66
C TYR A 302 -2.96 -20.20 14.38
N ASP A 303 -2.99 -20.13 15.72
CA ASP A 303 -1.82 -19.86 16.55
C ASP A 303 -0.75 -20.96 16.36
N LEU A 304 -1.16 -22.23 16.27
CA LEU A 304 -0.27 -23.36 16.03
C LEU A 304 0.37 -23.32 14.64
N LEU A 305 -0.42 -23.00 13.61
CA LEU A 305 0.10 -22.77 12.25
C LEU A 305 0.96 -21.49 12.17
N ASP A 306 0.93 -20.61 13.16
CA ASP A 306 1.81 -19.44 13.25
C ASP A 306 3.15 -19.78 13.92
N GLU A 307 3.15 -20.66 14.93
CA GLU A 307 4.35 -21.03 15.71
C GLU A 307 5.34 -21.95 14.99
N GLU A 308 4.92 -22.71 13.97
CA GLU A 308 5.83 -23.58 13.19
C GLU A 308 6.65 -22.82 12.10
N GLU A 309 7.02 -21.56 12.32
CA GLU A 309 7.99 -20.79 11.49
C GLU A 309 9.44 -20.95 11.98
#